data_AF-A0AAJ8K3N0-F1
#
_entry.id   AF-A0AAJ8K3N0-F1
#
_cell.length_a   1.000
_cell.length_b   1.000
_cell.length_c   1.000
_cell.angle_alpha   90.00
_cell.angle_beta   90.00
_cell.angle_gamma   90.00
#
_symmetry.space_group_name_H-M   'P 1'
#
loop_
_entity.id
_entity.type
_entity.pdbx_description
1 polymer ?
#
loop_
_entity_poly.entity_id
_entity_poly.type
_entity_poly.pdbx_seq_one_letter_code
_entity_poly.pdbx_strand_id
1 'polypeptide(L)'
;MGYGTSVDVVSAFVFTFCLPYLLKKPGAGLGPKVGWIIAGDSLFAFIFAVFYVPELAGRSLEEMDELFELNLWAWQFKGAQTEGVGHRIAQLEAGRAADLKIEIDGPTMKGDQQWIEQKET
;
A
#
# COMPACT_ATOMS: atom_id res chain seq x y z
N MET A 1 -19.18 -9.01 -1.46
CA MET A 1 -18.92 -9.35 -2.87
C MET A 1 -19.96 -8.79 -3.85
N GLY A 2 -21.25 -8.61 -3.51
CA GLY A 2 -22.26 -8.18 -4.47
C GLY A 2 -22.37 -6.67 -4.76
N TYR A 3 -22.03 -5.79 -3.82
CA TYR A 3 -22.23 -4.35 -3.99
C TYR A 3 -21.27 -3.74 -5.02
N GLY A 4 -19.97 -4.05 -4.89
CA GLY A 4 -18.95 -3.59 -5.82
C GLY A 4 -19.18 -4.09 -7.25
N THR A 5 -19.54 -5.36 -7.41
CA THR A 5 -19.83 -5.93 -8.74
C THR A 5 -21.10 -5.37 -9.36
N SER A 6 -22.10 -5.00 -8.54
CA SER A 6 -23.32 -4.34 -9.04
C SER A 6 -23.03 -2.94 -9.58
N VAL A 7 -22.22 -2.15 -8.87
CA VAL A 7 -21.80 -0.82 -9.32
C VAL A 7 -20.96 -0.91 -10.60
N ASP A 8 -20.06 -1.88 -10.68
CA ASP A 8 -19.23 -2.14 -11.86
C ASP A 8 -20.09 -2.47 -13.10
N VAL A 9 -21.01 -3.42 -12.97
CA VAL A 9 -21.92 -3.81 -14.07
C VAL A 9 -22.77 -2.64 -14.55
N VAL A 10 -23.31 -1.82 -13.63
CA VAL A 10 -24.13 -0.65 -13.99
C VAL A 10 -23.28 0.39 -14.71
N SER A 11 -22.06 0.67 -14.21
CA SER A 11 -21.13 1.59 -14.86
C SER A 11 -20.77 1.11 -16.28
N ALA A 12 -20.38 -0.16 -16.41
CA ALA A 12 -20.04 -0.78 -17.69
C ALA A 12 -21.20 -0.71 -18.69
N PHE A 13 -22.43 -0.91 -18.23
CA PHE A 13 -23.64 -0.77 -19.06
C PHE A 13 -23.82 0.67 -19.56
N VAL A 14 -23.66 1.67 -18.68
CA VAL A 14 -23.76 3.10 -19.05
C VAL A 14 -22.69 3.46 -20.08
N PHE A 15 -21.44 3.06 -19.89
CA PHE A 15 -20.37 3.34 -20.85
C PHE A 15 -20.63 2.68 -22.21
N THR A 16 -21.05 1.41 -22.20
CA THR A 16 -21.36 0.66 -23.42
C THR A 16 -22.52 1.26 -24.20
N PHE A 17 -23.52 1.83 -23.50
CA PHE A 17 -24.62 2.53 -24.15
C PHE A 17 -24.20 3.92 -24.64
N CYS A 18 -23.54 4.73 -23.80
CA CYS A 18 -23.23 6.12 -24.11
C CYS A 18 -22.12 6.32 -25.16
N LEU A 19 -21.05 5.52 -25.13
CA LEU A 19 -19.91 5.65 -26.07
C LEU A 19 -20.31 5.64 -27.56
N PRO A 20 -21.11 4.68 -28.06
CA PRO A 20 -21.47 4.65 -29.47
C PRO A 20 -22.30 5.87 -29.90
N TYR A 21 -23.14 6.43 -29.02
CA TYR A 21 -23.91 7.66 -29.30
C TYR A 21 -23.05 8.92 -29.30
N LEU A 22 -21.99 8.96 -28.48
CA LEU A 22 -21.03 10.07 -28.44
C LEU A 22 -20.14 10.09 -29.70
N LEU A 23 -19.82 8.93 -30.26
CA LEU A 23 -18.87 8.77 -31.37
C LEU A 23 -19.48 8.88 -32.76
N LYS A 24 -20.73 8.44 -32.99
CA LYS A 24 -21.33 8.32 -34.33
C LYS A 24 -22.34 9.44 -34.65
N LYS A 25 -22.39 9.91 -35.92
CA LYS A 25 -23.49 10.79 -36.41
C LYS A 25 -24.71 9.92 -36.76
N PRO A 26 -25.95 10.27 -36.35
CA PRO A 26 -26.53 11.59 -36.05
C PRO A 26 -26.54 12.04 -34.56
N GLY A 27 -25.76 11.41 -33.68
CA GLY A 27 -25.59 11.85 -32.28
C GLY A 27 -24.64 13.06 -32.13
N ALA A 28 -24.00 13.18 -30.96
CA ALA A 28 -23.12 14.33 -30.65
C ALA A 28 -21.91 14.45 -31.60
N GLY A 29 -21.51 13.37 -32.27
CA GLY A 29 -20.51 13.40 -33.35
C GLY A 29 -19.14 13.93 -32.93
N LEU A 30 -18.79 13.76 -31.65
CA LEU A 30 -17.61 14.38 -31.03
C LEU A 30 -16.29 13.74 -31.49
N GLY A 31 -16.33 12.55 -32.11
CA GLY A 31 -15.13 11.84 -32.55
C GLY A 31 -14.08 11.75 -31.43
N PRO A 32 -12.80 12.11 -31.66
CA PRO A 32 -11.74 12.01 -30.65
C PRO A 32 -11.92 12.96 -29.45
N LYS A 33 -12.83 13.94 -29.51
CA LYS A 33 -13.07 14.87 -28.39
C LYS A 33 -13.72 14.19 -27.18
N VAL A 34 -14.28 12.98 -27.32
CA VAL A 34 -14.77 12.18 -26.19
C VAL A 34 -13.67 11.89 -25.15
N GLY A 35 -12.41 11.88 -25.58
CA GLY A 35 -11.26 11.72 -24.68
C GLY A 35 -11.20 12.77 -23.58
N TRP A 36 -11.70 13.99 -23.81
CA TRP A 36 -11.77 15.03 -22.78
C TRP A 36 -12.80 14.73 -21.68
N ILE A 37 -13.88 14.01 -22.02
CA ILE A 37 -14.90 13.59 -21.04
C ILE A 37 -14.32 12.49 -20.15
N ILE A 38 -13.67 11.50 -20.75
CA ILE A 38 -13.02 10.40 -20.03
C ILE A 38 -11.83 10.91 -19.19
N ALA A 39 -11.07 11.87 -19.70
CA ALA A 39 -10.01 12.53 -18.96
C ALA A 39 -10.57 13.32 -17.76
N GLY A 40 -11.73 13.97 -17.91
CA GLY A 40 -12.42 14.64 -16.81
C GLY A 40 -12.86 13.68 -15.70
N ASP A 41 -13.44 12.54 -16.08
CA ASP A 41 -13.83 11.47 -15.13
C ASP A 41 -12.61 10.88 -14.41
N SER A 42 -11.53 10.61 -15.16
CA SER A 42 -10.26 10.14 -14.58
C SER A 42 -9.65 11.13 -13.61
N LEU A 43 -9.73 12.44 -13.92
CA LEU A 43 -9.25 13.50 -13.03
C LEU A 43 -10.11 13.60 -11.76
N PHE A 44 -11.42 13.45 -11.89
CA PHE A 44 -12.32 13.42 -10.73
C PHE A 44 -12.02 12.22 -9.82
N ALA A 45 -11.84 11.03 -10.41
CA ALA A 45 -11.44 9.84 -9.67
C ALA A 45 -10.06 10.02 -8.99
N PHE A 46 -9.11 10.68 -9.65
CA PHE A 46 -7.80 10.98 -9.09
C PHE A 46 -7.89 11.94 -7.89
N ILE A 47 -8.67 13.03 -8.01
CA ILE A 47 -8.93 13.94 -6.90
C ILE A 47 -9.57 13.17 -5.75
N PHE A 48 -10.62 12.40 -6.02
CA PHE A 48 -11.26 11.59 -4.99
C PHE A 48 -10.27 10.64 -4.30
N ALA A 49 -9.41 9.96 -5.05
CA ALA A 49 -8.39 9.09 -4.49
C ALA A 49 -7.43 9.85 -3.57
N VAL A 50 -6.96 11.03 -3.97
CA VAL A 50 -6.04 11.85 -3.15
C VAL A 50 -6.71 12.35 -1.85
N PHE A 51 -8.00 12.68 -1.88
CA PHE A 51 -8.71 13.24 -0.72
C PHE A 51 -9.28 12.17 0.22
N TYR A 52 -9.74 11.03 -0.30
CA TYR A 52 -10.50 10.03 0.45
C TYR A 52 -9.77 8.70 0.64
N VAL A 53 -8.70 8.41 -0.13
CA VAL A 53 -7.93 7.18 0.00
C VAL A 53 -6.57 7.51 0.64
N PRO A 54 -6.46 7.47 1.98
CA PRO A 54 -5.15 7.57 2.63
C PRO A 54 -4.24 6.40 2.23
N GLU A 55 -2.93 6.58 2.31
CA GLU A 55 -1.96 5.49 2.11
C GLU A 55 -2.14 4.43 3.22
N LEU A 56 -2.83 3.32 2.92
CA LEU A 56 -3.07 2.20 3.85
C LEU A 56 -2.02 1.07 3.73
N ALA A 57 -1.04 1.22 2.84
CA ALA A 57 -0.09 0.16 2.52
C ALA A 57 0.99 0.04 3.61
N GLY A 58 1.12 -1.15 4.21
CA GLY A 58 2.22 -1.47 5.14
C GLY A 58 1.98 -1.11 6.60
N ARG A 59 0.76 -0.68 6.98
CA ARG A 59 0.36 -0.43 8.38
C ARG A 59 -0.48 -1.58 8.94
N SER A 60 -0.36 -1.86 10.23
CA SER A 60 -1.19 -2.87 10.88
C SER A 60 -2.65 -2.37 11.03
N LEU A 61 -3.61 -3.29 11.18
CA LEU A 61 -5.03 -2.94 11.41
C LEU A 61 -5.22 -2.11 12.68
N GLU A 62 -4.38 -2.34 13.70
CA GLU A 62 -4.39 -1.62 14.97
C GLU A 62 -3.91 -0.18 14.80
N GLU A 63 -2.87 0.05 13.99
CA GLU A 63 -2.40 1.41 13.68
C GLU A 63 -3.39 2.19 12.81
N MET A 64 -4.11 1.50 11.92
CA MET A 64 -5.16 2.15 11.11
C MET A 64 -6.29 2.68 11.98
N ASP A 65 -6.75 1.91 12.97
CA ASP A 65 -7.84 2.32 13.85
C ASP A 65 -7.45 3.54 14.71
N GLU A 66 -6.22 3.55 15.24
CA GLU A 66 -5.63 4.70 15.95
C GLU A 66 -5.60 5.97 15.10
N LEU A 67 -5.23 5.83 13.81
CA LEU A 67 -5.20 6.95 12.88
C LEU A 67 -6.60 7.45 12.48
N PHE A 68 -7.60 6.56 12.44
CA PHE A 68 -9.00 6.94 12.23
C PHE A 68 -9.60 7.64 13.46
N GLU A 69 -9.24 7.24 14.68
CA GLU A 69 -9.62 7.95 15.92
C GLU A 69 -9.06 9.36 15.99
N LEU A 70 -7.83 9.56 15.50
CA LEU A 70 -7.19 10.89 15.42
C LEU A 70 -7.83 11.82 14.36
N ASN A 71 -8.79 11.32 13.57
CA ASN A 71 -9.58 12.07 12.58
C ASN A 71 -8.75 12.95 11.65
N LEU A 72 -7.57 12.44 11.25
CA LEU A 72 -6.67 13.17 10.38
C LEU A 72 -7.18 13.12 8.94
N TRP A 73 -6.88 14.16 8.17
CA TRP A 73 -7.18 14.18 6.75
C TRP A 73 -6.23 13.25 5.98
N ALA A 74 -6.69 12.66 4.88
CA ALA A 74 -6.01 11.56 4.18
C ALA A 74 -4.53 11.84 3.80
N TRP A 75 -4.17 13.11 3.60
CA TRP A 75 -2.80 13.53 3.29
C TRP A 75 -1.89 13.72 4.51
N GLN A 76 -2.44 13.81 5.71
CA GLN A 76 -1.67 13.92 6.97
C GLN A 76 -1.24 12.56 7.53
N PHE A 77 -1.84 11.47 7.05
CA PHE A 77 -1.47 10.10 7.41
C PHE A 77 -0.01 9.77 7.06
N LYS A 78 0.58 10.46 6.07
CA LYS A 78 1.96 10.24 5.63
C LYS A 78 3.02 10.70 6.65
N GLY A 79 2.68 11.68 7.49
CA GLY A 79 3.55 12.22 8.54
C GLY A 79 3.15 11.82 9.96
N ALA A 80 2.02 11.13 10.13
CA ALA A 80 1.54 10.69 11.42
C ALA A 80 2.37 9.50 11.91
N GLN A 81 3.24 9.77 12.88
CA GLN A 81 4.01 8.75 13.58
C GLN A 81 3.10 8.10 14.62
N THR A 82 2.66 6.88 14.36
CA THR A 82 1.95 6.06 15.36
C THR A 82 2.98 5.43 16.30
N GLU A 83 2.83 5.65 17.60
CA GLU A 83 3.56 4.94 18.66
C GLU A 83 2.94 3.55 18.95
N GLY A 84 2.29 2.96 17.95
CA GLY A 84 1.56 1.71 18.09
C GLY A 84 2.48 0.54 18.45
N VAL A 85 1.89 -0.45 19.13
CA VAL A 85 2.55 -1.70 19.57
C VAL A 85 3.30 -2.40 18.42
N GLY A 86 2.83 -2.27 17.17
CA GLY A 86 3.50 -2.78 15.97
C GLY A 86 4.88 -2.18 15.70
N HIS A 87 5.07 -0.87 15.89
CA HIS A 87 6.38 -0.24 15.73
C HIS A 87 7.35 -0.72 16.82
N ARG A 88 6.84 -0.89 18.05
CA ARG A 88 7.63 -1.44 19.16
C ARG A 88 8.01 -2.90 18.93
N ILE A 89 7.11 -3.73 18.40
CA ILE A 89 7.42 -5.13 18.06
C ILE A 89 8.43 -5.19 16.92
N ALA A 90 8.31 -4.36 15.87
CA ALA A 90 9.29 -4.32 14.79
C ALA A 90 10.68 -3.88 15.28
N GLN A 91 10.75 -2.89 16.19
CA GLN A 91 12.01 -2.51 16.84
C GLN A 91 12.55 -3.63 17.75
N LEU A 92 11.68 -4.33 18.49
CA LEU A 92 12.07 -5.44 19.35
C LEU A 92 12.53 -6.64 18.54
N GLU A 93 11.90 -6.97 17.41
CA GLU A 93 12.31 -8.04 16.50
C GLU A 93 13.59 -7.69 15.77
N ALA A 94 13.76 -6.45 15.31
CA ALA A 94 15.01 -5.98 14.73
C ALA A 94 16.16 -5.99 15.75
N GLY A 95 15.89 -5.56 16.99
CA GLY A 95 16.82 -5.63 18.10
C GLY A 95 17.16 -7.07 18.48
N ARG A 96 16.16 -7.95 18.58
CA ARG A 96 16.30 -9.39 18.85
C ARG A 96 17.08 -10.10 17.75
N ALA A 97 16.88 -9.73 16.49
CA ALA A 97 17.62 -10.28 15.36
C ALA A 97 19.07 -9.78 15.32
N ALA A 98 19.32 -8.53 15.71
CA ALA A 98 20.68 -8.02 15.89
C ALA A 98 21.39 -8.69 17.07
N ASP A 99 20.69 -8.88 18.19
CA ASP A 99 21.20 -9.55 19.39
C ASP A 99 21.49 -11.04 19.15
N LEU A 100 20.59 -11.75 18.45
CA LEU A 100 20.82 -13.13 17.99
C LEU A 100 21.98 -13.23 17.00
N LYS A 101 22.18 -12.22 16.14
CA LYS A 101 23.36 -12.17 15.28
C LYS A 101 24.63 -11.93 16.09
N ILE A 102 24.61 -11.07 17.12
CA ILE A 102 25.76 -10.84 18.00
C ILE A 102 26.06 -12.09 18.84
N GLU A 103 25.06 -12.86 19.24
CA GLU A 103 25.25 -14.10 20.01
C GLU A 103 25.74 -15.27 19.13
N ILE A 104 25.24 -15.39 17.90
CA ILE A 104 25.70 -16.44 16.96
C ILE A 104 27.03 -16.08 16.29
N ASP A 105 27.28 -14.80 16.03
CA ASP A 105 28.57 -14.25 15.55
C ASP A 105 29.49 -13.85 16.71
N GLY A 106 29.12 -14.22 17.94
CA GLY A 106 29.93 -14.05 19.14
C GLY A 106 31.34 -14.56 18.87
N PRO A 107 32.38 -13.92 19.44
CA PRO A 107 33.75 -14.07 18.99
C PRO A 107 34.08 -15.55 18.93
N THR A 108 34.28 -16.07 17.72
CA THR A 108 34.82 -17.41 17.51
C THR A 108 36.09 -17.47 18.32
N MET A 109 35.99 -18.10 19.48
CA MET A 109 37.07 -18.17 20.44
C MET A 109 38.20 -18.87 19.70
N LYS A 110 39.31 -18.16 19.53
CA LYS A 110 40.57 -18.58 18.88
C LYS A 110 41.14 -19.92 19.41
N GLY A 111 40.45 -20.57 20.37
CA GLY A 111 40.79 -21.86 20.96
C GLY A 111 40.37 -23.08 20.14
N ASP A 112 39.39 -22.99 19.23
CA ASP A 112 38.94 -24.19 18.47
C ASP A 112 39.92 -24.60 17.36
N GLN A 113 40.75 -23.66 16.87
CA GLN A 113 41.82 -23.96 15.91
C GLN A 113 43.01 -24.70 16.55
N GLN A 114 43.21 -24.59 17.87
CA GLN A 114 44.32 -25.27 18.56
C GLN A 114 44.07 -26.78 18.78
N TRP A 115 42.81 -27.22 18.79
CA TRP A 115 42.47 -28.64 18.98
C TRP A 115 42.66 -29.50 17.72
N ILE A 116 42.70 -28.89 16.53
CA ILE A 116 42.88 -29.59 15.27
C ILE A 116 44.38 -29.85 15.01
N GLU A 117 45.26 -28.89 15.33
CA GLU A 117 46.70 -29.01 15.09
C GLU A 117 47.40 -29.98 16.08
N GLN A 118 46.84 -30.17 17.27
CA GLN A 118 47.33 -31.13 18.28
C GLN A 118 46.93 -32.59 18.02
N LYS A 119 46.08 -32.87 17.02
CA LYS A 119 45.57 -34.22 16.71
C LYS A 119 46.27 -34.89 15.53
N GLU A 120 47.22 -34.21 14.87
CA GLU A 120 47.94 -34.72 13.67
C GLU A 120 49.44 -34.96 13.90
N THR A 121 49.93 -34.97 15.14
CA THR A 121 51.30 -35.41 15.50
C THR A 121 51.28 -36.55 16.50
#